data_AF-A0A1N6KVD6-F1
#
_entry.id   AF-A0A1N6KVD6-F1
#
_cell.length_a   1.000
_cell.length_b   1.000
_cell.length_c   1.000
_cell.angle_alpha   90.00
_cell.angle_beta   90.00
_cell.angle_gamma   90.00
#
_symmetry.space_group_name_H-M   'P 1'
#
loop_
_entity.id
_entity.type
_entity.pdbx_description
1 polymer ?
#
loop_
_entity_poly.entity_id
_entity_poly.type
_entity_poly.pdbx_seq_one_letter_code
_entity_poly.pdbx_strand_id
1 'polypeptide(L)' 'MRRAAFCLLGTVCGYAFSAGAGYAVVNRVSPNSHDRSVEAAMTGAFVSGPVGAIVGGVAGFLLGGRIRRGVRRAPGVPRA' A
#
# COMPACT_ATOMS: atom_id res chain seq x y z
N MET A 1 7.54 -6.51 16.33
CA MET A 1 8.11 -5.36 15.59
C MET A 1 8.12 -5.54 14.07
N ARG A 2 8.72 -6.59 13.48
CA ARG A 2 8.80 -6.74 12.01
C ARG A 2 7.47 -6.59 11.24
N ARG A 3 6.37 -7.23 11.68
CA ARG A 3 5.05 -7.06 11.03
C ARG A 3 4.56 -5.62 11.05
N ALA A 4 4.75 -4.93 12.17
CA ALA A 4 4.37 -3.52 12.31
C ALA A 4 5.22 -2.64 11.39
N ALA A 5 6.53 -2.91 11.26
CA ALA A 5 7.41 -2.18 10.36
C ALA A 5 7.01 -2.34 8.89
N PHE A 6 6.73 -3.57 8.43
CA PHE A 6 6.27 -3.81 7.07
C PHE A 6 4.86 -3.26 6.82
N CYS A 7 3.97 -3.31 7.82
CA CYS A 7 2.65 -2.67 7.74
C CYS A 7 2.80 -1.16 7.55
N LEU A 8 3.57 -0.48 8.41
CA LEU A 8 3.81 0.95 8.33
C LEU A 8 4.43 1.35 6.99
N LEU A 9 5.45 0.61 6.53
CA LEU A 9 6.09 0.84 5.23
C LEU A 9 5.07 0.67 4.09
N GLY A 10 4.28 -0.41 4.13
CA GLY A 10 3.23 -0.67 3.16
C GLY A 10 2.17 0.44 3.13
N THR A 11 1.76 0.96 4.29
CA THR A 11 0.81 2.06 4.39
C THR A 11 1.36 3.33 3.75
N VAL A 12 2.61 3.72 4.08
CA VAL A 12 3.24 4.93 3.54
C VAL A 12 3.47 4.82 2.04
N CYS A 13 4.03 3.70 1.57
CA CYS A 13 4.28 3.48 0.15
C CYS A 13 2.98 3.37 -0.65
N GLY A 14 1.99 2.65 -0.12
CA GLY A 14 0.68 2.49 -0.75
C GLY A 14 -0.07 3.81 -0.88
N TYR A 15 -0.01 4.65 0.17
CA TYR A 15 -0.55 6.00 0.14
C TYR A 15 0.11 6.84 -0.94
N ALA A 16 1.44 6.97 -0.92
CA ALA A 16 2.18 7.82 -1.84
C ALA A 16 1.96 7.40 -3.30
N PHE A 17 2.02 6.10 -3.58
CA PHE A 17 1.80 5.57 -4.93
C PHE A 17 0.37 5.82 -5.40
N SER A 18 -0.65 5.50 -4.60
CA SER A 18 -2.05 5.62 -5.03
C SER A 18 -2.54 7.06 -5.04
N ALA A 19 -2.02 7.93 -4.18
CA ALA A 19 -2.26 9.37 -4.25
C ALA A 19 -1.74 9.95 -5.58
N GLY A 20 -0.51 9.60 -5.97
CA GLY A 20 0.06 10.01 -7.26
C GLY A 20 -0.68 9.42 -8.45
N ALA A 21 -1.08 8.15 -8.38
CA ALA A 21 -1.86 7.50 -9.43
C ALA A 21 -3.24 8.16 -9.60
N GLY A 22 -3.96 8.42 -8.50
CA GLY A 22 -5.26 9.10 -8.53
C GLY A 22 -5.15 10.52 -9.07
N TYR A 23 -4.13 11.27 -8.65
CA TYR A 23 -3.81 12.58 -9.22
C TYR A 23 -3.62 12.50 -10.74
N ALA A 24 -2.82 11.55 -11.22
CA ALA A 24 -2.56 11.37 -12.65
C ALA A 24 -3.79 10.93 -13.45
N VAL A 25 -4.68 10.12 -12.85
CA VAL A 25 -5.94 9.71 -13.46
C VAL A 25 -6.89 10.89 -13.61
N VAL A 26 -7.10 11.66 -12.54
CA VAL A 26 -7.99 12.85 -12.56
C VAL A 26 -7.51 13.87 -13.58
N ASN A 27 -6.20 14.15 -13.66
CA ASN A 27 -5.66 15.08 -14.63
C ASN A 27 -5.91 14.69 -16.10
N ARG A 28 -6.02 13.38 -16.40
CA ARG A 28 -6.25 12.88 -17.75
C ARG A 28 -7.72 12.68 -18.10
N VAL A 29 -8.54 12.31 -17.12
CA VAL A 29 -9.92 11.88 -17.35
C VAL A 29 -10.94 12.95 -16.99
N SER A 30 -10.64 13.83 -16.03
CA SER A 30 -11.62 14.80 -15.55
C SER A 30 -11.96 15.85 -16.62
N PRO A 31 -13.26 16.08 -16.91
CA PRO A 31 -13.69 17.14 -17.82
C PRO A 31 -13.63 18.53 -17.17
N ASN A 32 -13.38 18.62 -15.86
CA ASN A 32 -13.27 19.89 -15.16
C ASN A 32 -12.14 20.75 -15.78
N SER A 33 -12.48 21.97 -16.18
CA SER A 33 -11.57 22.88 -16.89
C SER A 33 -11.19 24.12 -16.09
N HIS A 34 -11.82 24.34 -14.93
CA HIS A 34 -11.51 25.49 -14.08
C HIS A 34 -10.42 25.13 -13.06
N ASP A 35 -10.61 24.06 -12.27
CA ASP A 35 -9.74 23.75 -11.12
C ASP A 35 -9.30 22.27 -11.06
N ARG A 36 -8.94 21.70 -12.20
CA ARG A 36 -8.58 20.28 -12.31
C ARG A 36 -7.40 19.88 -11.39
N SER A 37 -6.42 20.76 -11.25
CA SER A 37 -5.25 20.50 -10.41
C SER A 37 -5.61 20.37 -8.93
N VAL A 38 -6.57 21.16 -8.44
CA VAL A 38 -7.07 21.10 -7.06
C VAL A 38 -7.92 19.85 -6.88
N GLU A 39 -8.82 19.54 -7.81
CA GLU A 39 -9.60 18.30 -7.80
C GLU A 39 -8.69 17.06 -7.77
N ALA A 40 -7.66 17.03 -8.61
CA ALA A 40 -6.68 15.95 -8.65
C ALA A 40 -5.91 15.82 -7.33
N ALA A 41 -5.48 16.95 -6.74
CA ALA A 41 -4.79 16.96 -5.45
C ALA A 41 -5.68 16.44 -4.31
N MET A 42 -6.93 16.89 -4.25
CA MET A 42 -7.88 16.48 -3.21
C MET A 42 -8.28 15.01 -3.36
N THR A 43 -8.54 14.56 -4.58
CA THR A 43 -8.85 13.15 -4.86
C THR A 43 -7.67 12.25 -4.53
N GLY A 44 -6.46 12.66 -4.93
CA GLY A 44 -5.22 11.98 -4.60
C GLY A 44 -5.01 11.83 -3.09
N ALA A 45 -5.10 12.95 -2.35
CA ALA A 45 -4.79 12.98 -0.92
C ALA A 45 -5.87 12.33 -0.04
N PHE A 46 -7.16 12.49 -0.38
CA PHE A 46 -8.26 12.11 0.51
C PHE A 46 -9.05 10.89 0.06
N VAL A 47 -8.85 10.39 -1.17
CA VAL A 47 -9.58 9.22 -1.68
C VAL A 47 -8.63 8.12 -2.11
N SER A 48 -7.85 8.32 -3.18
CA SER A 48 -7.01 7.25 -3.72
C SER A 48 -5.81 6.94 -2.81
N GLY A 49 -5.21 7.96 -2.19
CA GLY A 49 -4.16 7.81 -1.19
C GLY A 49 -4.58 6.92 -0.02
N PRO A 50 -5.64 7.25 0.73
CA PRO A 50 -6.11 6.44 1.86
C PRO A 50 -6.49 5.01 1.45
N VAL A 51 -7.12 4.81 0.29
CA VAL A 51 -7.38 3.46 -0.25
C VAL A 51 -6.07 2.69 -0.47
N GLY A 52 -5.08 3.32 -1.10
CA GLY A 52 -3.76 2.74 -1.29
C GLY A 52 -3.04 2.42 0.03
N ALA A 53 -3.20 3.29 1.03
CA ALA A 53 -2.62 3.13 2.36
C ALA A 53 -3.16 1.87 3.05
N ILE A 54 -4.48 1.63 2.96
CA ILE A 54 -5.13 0.45 3.53
C ILE A 54 -4.64 -0.82 2.82
N VAL A 55 -4.68 -0.83 1.48
CA VAL A 55 -4.23 -1.98 0.68
C VAL A 55 -2.75 -2.30 0.93
N GLY A 56 -1.90 -1.27 0.92
CA GLY A 56 -0.47 -1.39 1.17
C GLY A 56 -0.16 -1.86 2.58
N GLY A 57 -0.86 -1.33 3.59
CA GLY A 57 -0.73 -1.75 4.98
C GLY A 57 -1.09 -3.22 5.19
N VAL A 58 -2.22 -3.67 4.61
CA VAL A 58 -2.63 -5.09 4.63
C VAL A 58 -1.59 -5.97 3.95
N ALA A 59 -1.14 -5.60 2.75
CA ALA A 59 -0.10 -6.34 2.04
C ALA A 59 1.21 -6.43 2.85
N GLY A 60 1.66 -5.31 3.43
CA GLY A 60 2.83 -5.22 4.29
C GLY A 60 2.70 -6.11 5.54
N PHE A 61 1.55 -6.08 6.21
CA PHE A 61 1.29 -6.93 7.37
C PHE A 61 1.37 -8.43 7.03
N LEU A 62 0.74 -8.84 5.92
CA LEU A 62 0.76 -10.22 5.44
C LEU A 62 2.18 -10.68 5.08
N LEU A 63 2.94 -9.85 4.35
CA LEU A 63 4.32 -10.14 3.96
C LEU A 63 5.24 -10.25 5.17
N GLY A 64 5.14 -9.31 6.13
CA GLY A 64 5.91 -9.34 7.37
C GLY A 64 5.64 -10.61 8.22
N GLY A 65 4.50 -11.26 8.02
CA GLY A 65 4.15 -12.53 8.65
C GLY A 65 4.73 -13.77 7.97
N ARG A 66 4.89 -13.74 6.64
CA ARG A 66 5.42 -14.89 5.86
C ARG A 66 6.89 -15.15 6.14
N ILE A 67 7.69 -14.11 6.38
CA ILE A 67 9.15 -14.25 6.56
C ILE A 67 9.51 -15.04 7.84
N ARG A 68 8.66 -15.06 8.87
CA ARG A 68 8.90 -15.89 10.06
C ARG A 68 8.69 -17.39 9.84
N ARG A 69 7.84 -17.79 8.88
CA ARG A 69 7.55 -19.22 8.64
C ARG A 69 8.68 -19.93 7.89
N GLY A 70 9.45 -19.22 7.06
CA GLY A 70 10.58 -19.78 6.33
C GLY A 70 11.76 -20.20 7.22
N VAL A 71 11.94 -19.57 8.38
CA VAL A 71 13.06 -19.85 9.29
C VAL A 71 12.79 -21.06 10.21
N ARG A 72 11.54 -21.47 10.41
CA ARG A 72 11.16 -22.51 11.39
C ARG A 72 11.07 -23.94 10.81
N ARG A 73 11.58 -24.18 9.60
CA ARG A 73 11.62 -25.52 8.97
C ARG A 73 13.06 -25.99 8.73
N ALA A 74 13.66 -26.52 9.78
CA ALA A 74 14.68 -27.59 9.85
C ALA A 74 15.12 -27.65 11.33
N PRO A 75 15.14 -28.81 12.02
CA PRO A 75 15.88 -29.99 11.56
C PRO A 75 15.17 -31.35 11.71
N GLY A 76 15.47 -32.25 10.76
CA GLY A 76 15.59 -33.71 10.86
C GLY A 76 14.75 -34.49 11.88
N VAL A 77 13.49 -34.78 11.56
CA VAL A 77 12.77 -35.90 12.19
C VAL A 77 12.59 -37.00 11.14
N PRO A 78 13.31 -38.14 11.23
CA PRO A 78 13.00 -39.33 10.44
C PRO A 78 11.59 -39.80 10.80
N ARG A 79 10.78 -40.09 9.79
CA ARG A 79 9.52 -40.79 9.98
C ARG A 79 9.85 -42.26 10.26
N ALA A 80 9.41 -42.73 11.43
CA ALA A 80 9.39 -44.14 11.78
C ALA A 80 8.52 -44.95 10.80
#